data_AF-A0A7S1Q9H2-F1
#
_entry.id   AF-A0A7S1Q9H2-F1
#
_cell.length_a   1.000
_cell.length_b   1.000
_cell.length_c   1.000
_cell.angle_alpha   90.00
_cell.angle_beta   90.00
_cell.angle_gamma   90.00
#
_symmetry.space_group_name_H-M   'P 1'
#
loop_
_entity.id
_entity.type
_entity.pdbx_description
1 polymer ?
#
loop_
_entity_poly.entity_id
_entity_poly.type
_entity_poly.pdbx_seq_one_letter_code
_entity_poly.pdbx_strand_id
1 'polypeptide(L)'
;KGWCDTELTTNKQTRDKKTEEANALTAEIEDLTAQIAQLTQDLADLAAGVKELDSSMAKATEDRTASKDANEQTIKEAKEAQVAVQQALAVVKEYYARSAQATALTQQTPADNAPETFDKPYKGMLPEGGNVVDFLEVILTDFTRLESETSTSEAMEQDQYDKFMFE
;
A
#
# COMPACT_ATOMS: atom_id res chain seq x y z
N LYS A 1 -95.41 -4.77 -5.09
CA LYS A 1 -94.45 -5.91 -5.06
C LYS A 1 -93.16 -5.55 -5.79
N GLY A 2 -93.20 -5.17 -7.07
CA GLY A 2 -91.99 -4.85 -7.86
C GLY A 2 -91.07 -3.74 -7.34
N TRP A 3 -91.56 -2.74 -6.60
CA TRP A 3 -90.71 -1.72 -5.99
C TRP A 3 -89.79 -2.29 -4.90
N CYS A 4 -90.33 -3.08 -3.95
CA CYS A 4 -89.51 -3.73 -2.92
C CYS A 4 -88.47 -4.67 -3.51
N ASP A 5 -88.81 -5.42 -4.55
CA ASP A 5 -87.88 -6.35 -5.22
C ASP A 5 -86.74 -5.58 -5.92
N THR A 6 -87.04 -4.42 -6.50
CA THR A 6 -86.07 -3.53 -7.16
C THR A 6 -85.11 -2.90 -6.16
N GLU A 7 -85.63 -2.38 -5.04
CA GLU A 7 -84.83 -1.80 -3.97
C GLU A 7 -83.93 -2.84 -3.29
N LEU A 8 -84.44 -4.05 -3.05
CA LEU A 8 -83.65 -5.16 -2.51
C LEU A 8 -82.53 -5.58 -3.46
N THR A 9 -82.81 -5.62 -4.77
CA THR A 9 -81.79 -5.95 -5.79
C THR A 9 -80.71 -4.88 -5.86
N THR A 10 -81.10 -3.61 -5.86
CA THR A 10 -80.17 -2.47 -5.91
C THR A 10 -79.29 -2.41 -4.66
N ASN A 11 -79.87 -2.63 -3.48
CA ASN A 11 -79.11 -2.73 -2.23
C ASN A 11 -78.12 -3.89 -2.25
N LYS A 12 -78.54 -5.06 -2.75
CA LYS A 12 -77.66 -6.22 -2.89
C LYS A 12 -76.48 -5.92 -3.81
N GLN A 13 -76.72 -5.39 -5.00
CA GLN A 13 -75.67 -5.01 -5.96
C GLN A 13 -74.70 -3.97 -5.36
N THR A 14 -75.24 -2.96 -4.67
CA THR A 14 -74.42 -1.93 -4.01
C THR A 14 -73.55 -2.53 -2.91
N ARG A 15 -74.12 -3.39 -2.06
CA ARG A 15 -73.39 -4.10 -1.00
C ARG A 15 -72.30 -5.00 -1.59
N ASP A 16 -72.60 -5.75 -2.63
CA ASP A 16 -71.65 -6.68 -3.25
C ASP A 16 -70.49 -5.88 -3.86
N LYS A 17 -70.77 -4.79 -4.60
CA LYS A 17 -69.75 -3.87 -5.11
C LYS A 17 -68.89 -3.24 -4.00
N LYS A 18 -69.50 -2.78 -2.91
CA LYS A 18 -68.77 -2.19 -1.78
C LYS A 18 -67.93 -3.22 -1.03
N THR A 19 -68.38 -4.46 -0.95
CA THR A 19 -67.60 -5.58 -0.41
C THR A 19 -66.39 -5.86 -1.29
N GLU A 20 -66.56 -5.88 -2.62
CA GLU A 20 -65.45 -6.03 -3.56
C GLU A 20 -64.43 -4.90 -3.46
N GLU A 21 -64.88 -3.63 -3.44
CA GLU A 21 -64.01 -2.46 -3.23
C GLU A 21 -63.25 -2.55 -1.90
N ALA A 22 -63.92 -2.95 -0.80
CA ALA A 22 -63.29 -3.11 0.51
C ALA A 22 -62.23 -4.22 0.52
N ASN A 23 -62.51 -5.35 -0.14
CA ASN A 23 -61.55 -6.45 -0.26
C ASN A 23 -60.33 -6.04 -1.09
N ALA A 24 -60.54 -5.31 -2.19
CA ALA A 24 -59.45 -4.79 -3.02
C ALA A 24 -58.55 -3.81 -2.25
N LEU A 25 -59.15 -2.85 -1.54
CA LEU A 25 -58.40 -1.91 -0.69
C LEU A 25 -57.66 -2.64 0.45
N THR A 26 -58.25 -3.70 1.01
CA THR A 26 -57.57 -4.49 2.05
C THR A 26 -56.34 -5.20 1.49
N ALA A 27 -56.45 -5.80 0.30
CA ALA A 27 -55.30 -6.43 -0.37
C ALA A 27 -54.20 -5.41 -0.71
N GLU A 28 -54.58 -4.21 -1.17
CA GLU A 28 -53.64 -3.12 -1.44
C GLU A 28 -52.95 -2.63 -0.16
N ILE A 29 -53.67 -2.52 0.96
CA ILE A 29 -53.08 -2.18 2.26
C ILE A 29 -52.06 -3.23 2.71
N GLU A 30 -52.37 -4.52 2.55
CA GLU A 30 -51.46 -5.61 2.90
C GLU A 30 -50.18 -5.56 2.05
N ASP A 31 -50.32 -5.36 0.74
CA ASP A 31 -49.20 -5.22 -0.18
C ASP A 31 -48.33 -4.00 0.13
N LEU A 32 -48.94 -2.82 0.31
CA LEU A 32 -48.22 -1.61 0.70
C LEU A 32 -47.52 -1.75 2.06
N THR A 33 -48.13 -2.46 3.01
CA THR A 33 -47.52 -2.72 4.31
C THR A 33 -46.27 -3.59 4.18
N ALA A 34 -46.32 -4.62 3.32
CA ALA A 34 -45.17 -5.47 3.02
C ALA A 34 -44.05 -4.68 2.32
N GLN A 35 -44.39 -3.83 1.34
CA GLN A 35 -43.42 -2.96 0.66
C GLN A 35 -42.77 -1.96 1.63
N ILE A 36 -43.53 -1.35 2.54
CA ILE A 36 -42.99 -0.45 3.58
C ILE A 36 -42.00 -1.20 4.46
N ALA A 37 -42.32 -2.43 4.88
CA ALA A 37 -41.42 -3.23 5.70
C ALA A 37 -40.11 -3.54 4.95
N GLN A 38 -40.20 -3.95 3.68
CA GLN A 38 -39.03 -4.22 2.84
C GLN A 38 -38.16 -2.97 2.66
N LEU A 39 -38.75 -1.85 2.26
CA LEU A 39 -38.02 -0.60 2.05
C LEU A 39 -37.38 -0.06 3.34
N THR A 40 -38.03 -0.28 4.49
CA THR A 40 -37.47 0.10 5.80
C THR A 40 -36.23 -0.74 6.11
N GLN A 41 -36.25 -2.04 5.82
CA GLN A 41 -35.10 -2.91 5.98
C GLN A 41 -33.97 -2.52 5.01
N ASP A 42 -34.29 -2.33 3.73
CA ASP A 42 -33.31 -1.93 2.71
C ASP A 42 -32.63 -0.60 3.07
N LEU A 43 -33.40 0.37 3.61
CA LEU A 43 -32.84 1.63 4.11
C LEU A 43 -31.88 1.42 5.29
N ALA A 44 -32.21 0.53 6.22
CA ALA A 44 -31.34 0.23 7.35
C ALA A 44 -30.04 -0.44 6.90
N ASP A 45 -30.14 -1.42 5.99
CA ASP A 45 -28.99 -2.13 5.43
C ASP A 45 -28.09 -1.19 4.61
N LEU A 46 -28.70 -0.32 3.79
CA LEU A 46 -27.96 0.65 2.99
C LEU A 46 -27.28 1.72 3.87
N ALA A 47 -27.95 2.19 4.93
CA ALA A 47 -27.35 3.12 5.88
C ALA A 47 -26.16 2.50 6.63
N ALA A 48 -26.25 1.22 6.99
CA ALA A 48 -25.13 0.48 7.57
C ALA A 48 -23.98 0.32 6.57
N GLY A 49 -24.29 -0.02 5.32
CA GLY A 49 -23.31 -0.14 4.23
C GLY A 49 -22.55 1.15 3.96
N VAL A 50 -23.25 2.30 3.89
CA VAL A 50 -22.62 3.62 3.72
C VAL A 50 -21.65 3.92 4.87
N LYS A 51 -22.06 3.66 6.11
CA LYS A 51 -21.19 3.92 7.27
C LYS A 51 -19.92 3.04 7.26
N GLU A 52 -20.05 1.78 6.85
CA GLU A 52 -18.91 0.88 6.74
C GLU A 52 -17.96 1.31 5.62
N LEU A 53 -18.50 1.74 4.47
CA LEU A 53 -17.72 2.31 3.37
C LEU A 53 -16.97 3.57 3.80
N ASP A 54 -17.65 4.53 4.45
CA ASP A 54 -17.04 5.76 4.96
C ASP A 54 -15.87 5.44 5.91
N SER A 55 -16.07 4.49 6.83
CA SER A 55 -15.03 4.04 7.76
C SER A 55 -13.85 3.41 7.03
N SER A 56 -14.12 2.59 6.02
CA SER A 56 -13.09 1.91 5.23
C SER A 56 -12.30 2.91 4.38
N MET A 57 -12.96 3.89 3.75
CA MET A 57 -12.33 4.97 2.99
C MET A 57 -11.46 5.87 3.88
N ALA A 58 -11.94 6.21 5.08
CA ALA A 58 -11.18 6.99 6.04
C ALA A 58 -9.90 6.26 6.46
N LYS A 59 -10.02 4.97 6.81
CA LYS A 59 -8.89 4.14 7.19
C LYS A 59 -7.88 3.97 6.05
N ALA A 60 -8.35 3.66 4.84
CA ALA A 60 -7.49 3.53 3.67
C ALA A 60 -6.73 4.84 3.38
N THR A 61 -7.36 6.00 3.60
CA THR A 61 -6.73 7.31 3.41
C THR A 61 -5.67 7.60 4.48
N GLU A 62 -5.94 7.22 5.74
CA GLU A 62 -4.96 7.31 6.82
C GLU A 62 -3.74 6.43 6.55
N ASP A 63 -3.97 5.15 6.25
CA ASP A 63 -2.92 4.18 5.94
C ASP A 63 -2.09 4.63 4.72
N ARG A 64 -2.76 5.15 3.68
CA ARG A 64 -2.09 5.68 2.47
C ARG A 64 -1.23 6.89 2.77
N THR A 65 -1.70 7.82 3.60
CA THR A 65 -0.93 9.02 3.97
C THR A 65 0.31 8.62 4.77
N ALA A 66 0.14 7.72 5.74
CA ALA A 66 1.24 7.22 6.55
C ALA A 66 2.27 6.44 5.71
N SER A 67 1.82 5.57 4.80
CA SER A 67 2.73 4.80 3.95
C SER A 67 3.48 5.70 2.95
N LYS A 68 2.80 6.69 2.37
CA LYS A 68 3.40 7.70 1.49
C LYS A 68 4.55 8.41 2.16
N ASP A 69 4.31 8.98 3.34
CA ASP A 69 5.30 9.76 4.06
C ASP A 69 6.53 8.91 4.40
N ALA A 70 6.31 7.66 4.85
CA ALA A 70 7.38 6.72 5.16
C ALA A 70 8.17 6.30 3.91
N ASN A 71 7.50 6.04 2.79
CA ASN A 71 8.11 5.66 1.53
C ASN A 71 8.94 6.81 0.93
N GLU A 72 8.39 8.03 0.92
CA GLU A 72 9.10 9.24 0.45
C GLU A 72 10.35 9.52 1.30
N GLN A 73 10.24 9.39 2.63
CA GLN A 73 11.39 9.51 3.52
C GLN A 73 12.43 8.43 3.24
N THR A 74 12.03 7.16 3.09
CA THR A 74 12.93 6.03 2.81
C THR A 74 13.66 6.23 1.48
N ILE A 75 12.97 6.66 0.43
CA ILE A 75 13.57 6.94 -0.89
C ILE A 75 14.60 8.07 -0.78
N LYS A 76 14.27 9.13 -0.05
CA LYS A 76 15.18 10.26 0.18
C LYS A 76 16.43 9.81 0.93
N GLU A 77 16.26 9.11 2.04
CA GLU A 77 17.37 8.61 2.87
C GLU A 77 18.24 7.62 2.10
N ALA A 78 17.65 6.74 1.29
CA ALA A 78 18.38 5.83 0.42
C ALA A 78 19.27 6.59 -0.58
N LYS A 79 18.76 7.66 -1.21
CA LYS A 79 19.55 8.50 -2.13
C LYS A 79 20.70 9.21 -1.42
N GLU A 80 20.45 9.80 -0.26
CA GLU A 80 21.47 10.46 0.55
C GLU A 80 22.56 9.46 0.99
N ALA A 81 22.16 8.25 1.40
CA ALA A 81 23.07 7.18 1.77
C ALA A 81 23.90 6.68 0.58
N GLN A 82 23.32 6.55 -0.62
CA GLN A 82 24.08 6.21 -1.83
C GLN A 82 25.20 7.22 -2.09
N VAL A 83 24.90 8.53 -2.00
CA VAL A 83 25.90 9.59 -2.19
C VAL A 83 27.01 9.51 -1.14
N ALA A 84 26.64 9.32 0.13
CA ALA A 84 27.60 9.20 1.22
C ALA A 84 28.51 7.98 1.05
N VAL A 85 27.96 6.83 0.64
CA VAL A 85 28.72 5.60 0.41
C VAL A 85 29.64 5.74 -0.81
N GLN A 86 29.20 6.41 -1.89
CA GLN A 86 30.05 6.72 -3.04
C GLN A 86 31.24 7.60 -2.65
N GLN A 87 31.02 8.62 -1.81
CA GLN A 87 32.10 9.45 -1.28
C GLN A 87 33.07 8.65 -0.42
N ALA A 88 32.56 7.79 0.47
CA ALA A 88 33.38 6.91 1.30
C ALA A 88 34.22 5.95 0.44
N LEU A 89 33.62 5.35 -0.61
CA LEU A 89 34.33 4.51 -1.57
C LEU A 89 35.48 5.27 -2.25
N ALA A 90 35.26 6.52 -2.65
CA ALA A 90 36.31 7.33 -3.26
C ALA A 90 37.49 7.56 -2.30
N VAL A 91 37.22 7.93 -1.05
CA VAL A 91 38.25 8.16 -0.02
C VAL A 91 39.03 6.88 0.29
N VAL A 92 38.32 5.75 0.46
CA VAL A 92 38.96 4.46 0.78
C VAL A 92 39.79 3.96 -0.40
N LYS A 93 39.29 4.09 -1.65
CA LYS A 93 40.05 3.75 -2.87
C LYS A 93 41.29 4.63 -3.03
N GLU A 94 41.19 5.94 -2.77
CA GLU A 94 42.35 6.86 -2.81
C GLU A 94 43.38 6.49 -1.74
N TYR A 95 42.96 6.18 -0.51
CA TYR A 95 43.85 5.74 0.56
C TYR A 95 44.63 4.48 0.18
N TYR A 96 43.94 3.48 -0.38
CA TYR A 96 44.56 2.23 -0.83
C TYR A 96 45.51 2.47 -2.01
N ALA A 97 45.16 3.32 -2.97
CA ALA A 97 46.04 3.70 -4.08
C ALA A 97 47.32 4.42 -3.60
N ARG A 98 47.18 5.40 -2.68
CA ARG A 98 48.32 6.10 -2.07
C ARG A 98 49.21 5.16 -1.27
N SER A 99 48.60 4.26 -0.49
CA SER A 99 49.34 3.27 0.30
C SER A 99 50.12 2.31 -0.59
N ALA A 100 49.54 1.86 -1.71
CA ALA A 100 50.23 1.03 -2.69
C ALA A 100 51.40 1.77 -3.36
N GLN A 101 51.23 3.04 -3.73
CA GLN A 101 52.30 3.87 -4.29
C GLN A 101 53.43 4.15 -3.29
N ALA A 102 53.10 4.49 -2.05
CA ALA A 102 54.08 4.73 -0.98
C ALA A 102 54.88 3.46 -0.69
N THR A 103 54.20 2.32 -0.57
CA THR A 103 54.83 1.03 -0.35
C THR A 103 55.77 0.66 -1.51
N ALA A 104 55.34 0.87 -2.76
CA ALA A 104 56.18 0.65 -3.94
C ALA A 104 57.43 1.54 -3.98
N LEU A 105 57.36 2.77 -3.45
CA LEU A 105 58.50 3.68 -3.33
C LEU A 105 59.49 3.26 -2.23
N THR A 106 59.01 2.58 -1.17
CA THR A 106 59.82 2.09 -0.04
C THR A 106 60.30 0.63 -0.18
N GLN A 107 59.96 -0.07 -1.26
CA GLN A 107 60.54 -1.40 -1.55
C GLN A 107 61.99 -1.27 -2.00
N GLN A 108 62.87 -0.89 -1.08
CA GLN A 108 64.24 -1.38 -1.11
C GLN A 108 64.18 -2.90 -0.89
N THR A 109 64.94 -3.65 -1.68
CA THR A 109 65.20 -5.07 -1.43
C THR A 109 65.60 -5.26 0.04
N PRO A 110 65.16 -6.33 0.73
CA PRO A 110 65.62 -6.61 2.08
C PRO A 110 67.15 -6.54 2.08
N ALA A 111 67.74 -5.70 2.93
CA ALA A 111 69.19 -5.74 3.14
C ALA A 111 69.54 -7.15 3.64
N ASP A 112 70.74 -7.65 3.32
CA ASP A 112 71.22 -9.02 3.59
C ASP A 112 71.13 -9.48 5.07
N ASN A 113 70.67 -8.63 6.00
CA ASN A 113 70.49 -8.90 7.42
C ASN A 113 69.02 -8.88 7.88
N ALA A 114 68.04 -8.93 6.96
CA ALA A 114 66.64 -9.04 7.32
C ALA A 114 66.31 -10.44 7.89
N PRO A 115 65.49 -10.56 8.95
CA PRO A 115 65.04 -11.86 9.46
C PRO A 115 64.32 -12.67 8.36
N GLU A 116 64.52 -13.99 8.31
CA GLU A 116 63.90 -14.90 7.31
C GLU A 116 62.36 -14.84 7.28
N THR A 117 61.73 -14.24 8.28
CA THR A 117 60.27 -14.01 8.30
C THR A 117 59.81 -12.88 7.37
N PHE A 118 60.73 -12.10 6.79
CA PHE A 118 60.45 -10.97 5.89
C PHE A 118 60.85 -11.25 4.42
N ASP A 119 60.67 -12.49 3.97
CA ASP A 119 61.01 -12.94 2.61
C ASP A 119 60.23 -12.27 1.47
N LYS A 120 59.12 -11.58 1.78
CA LYS A 120 58.31 -10.87 0.78
C LYS A 120 58.15 -9.40 1.16
N PRO A 121 58.34 -8.47 0.21
CA PRO A 121 58.03 -7.07 0.44
C PRO A 121 56.58 -6.94 0.90
N TYR A 122 56.34 -6.25 2.02
CA TYR A 122 54.99 -5.89 2.45
C TYR A 122 54.32 -5.16 1.27
N LYS A 123 53.22 -5.70 0.75
CA LYS A 123 52.52 -5.12 -0.42
C LYS A 123 51.34 -4.23 -0.02
N GLY A 124 51.20 -3.92 1.28
CA GLY A 124 49.98 -3.36 1.84
C GLY A 124 48.87 -4.41 1.95
N MET A 125 47.80 -4.11 2.69
CA MET A 125 46.61 -4.96 2.81
C MET A 125 45.73 -4.94 1.54
N LEU A 126 46.32 -5.16 0.37
CA LEU A 126 45.63 -5.31 -0.91
C LEU A 126 46.26 -6.49 -1.65
N PRO A 127 45.53 -7.46 -2.25
CA PRO A 127 44.08 -7.68 -2.33
C PRO A 127 43.72 -9.17 -2.09
N GLU A 128 43.50 -9.58 -0.84
CA GLU A 128 42.84 -10.87 -0.56
C GLU A 128 41.55 -10.54 0.20
N GLY A 129 40.42 -10.98 -0.36
CA GLY A 129 39.07 -10.46 -0.12
C GLY A 129 38.65 -10.27 1.35
N GLY A 130 37.71 -9.36 1.56
CA GLY A 130 37.27 -8.90 2.89
C GLY A 130 37.68 -7.46 3.19
N ASN A 131 37.97 -6.66 2.16
CA ASN A 131 38.33 -5.25 2.34
C ASN A 131 37.06 -4.39 2.53
N VAL A 132 37.23 -3.22 3.13
CA VAL A 132 36.13 -2.27 3.38
C VAL A 132 35.48 -1.79 2.08
N VAL A 133 36.18 -1.89 0.95
CA VAL A 133 35.68 -1.50 -0.37
C VAL A 133 34.56 -2.44 -0.83
N ASP A 134 34.78 -3.74 -0.77
CA ASP A 134 33.78 -4.76 -1.14
C ASP A 134 32.50 -4.60 -0.32
N PHE A 135 32.65 -4.33 0.99
CA PHE A 135 31.51 -4.09 1.88
C PHE A 135 30.73 -2.82 1.52
N LEU A 136 31.42 -1.72 1.22
CA LEU A 136 30.79 -0.47 0.79
C LEU A 136 30.11 -0.60 -0.58
N GLU A 137 30.63 -1.43 -1.50
CA GLU A 137 29.99 -1.71 -2.80
C GLU A 137 28.70 -2.53 -2.65
N VAL A 138 28.68 -3.50 -1.72
CA VAL A 138 27.45 -4.23 -1.36
C VAL A 138 26.42 -3.27 -0.76
N ILE A 139 26.81 -2.44 0.21
CA ILE A 139 25.91 -1.45 0.83
C ILE A 139 25.33 -0.50 -0.23
N LEU A 140 26.14 -0.02 -1.17
CA LEU A 140 25.67 0.85 -2.25
C LEU A 140 24.60 0.16 -3.10
N THR A 141 24.82 -1.11 -3.42
CA THR A 141 23.86 -1.94 -4.18
C THR A 141 22.56 -2.13 -3.40
N ASP A 142 22.65 -2.38 -2.09
CA ASP A 142 21.48 -2.52 -1.22
C ASP A 142 20.67 -1.22 -1.14
N PHE A 143 21.29 -0.05 -1.04
CA PHE A 143 20.56 1.22 -1.07
C PHE A 143 19.94 1.54 -2.43
N THR A 144 20.61 1.14 -3.52
CA THR A 144 20.04 1.27 -4.88
C THR A 144 18.81 0.39 -5.04
N ARG A 145 18.87 -0.85 -4.52
CA ARG A 145 17.74 -1.77 -4.52
C ARG A 145 16.61 -1.26 -3.63
N LEU A 146 16.91 -0.79 -2.42
CA LEU A 146 15.93 -0.22 -1.50
C LEU A 146 15.18 0.94 -2.16
N GLU A 147 15.88 1.89 -2.79
CA GLU A 147 15.25 2.99 -3.50
C GLU A 147 14.28 2.50 -4.58
N SER A 148 14.72 1.55 -5.42
CA SER A 148 13.91 1.02 -6.52
C SER A 148 12.70 0.23 -6.04
N GLU A 149 12.87 -0.64 -5.04
CA GLU A 149 11.80 -1.46 -4.47
C GLU A 149 10.75 -0.58 -3.78
N THR A 150 11.18 0.38 -2.95
CA THR A 150 10.26 1.32 -2.28
C THR A 150 9.54 2.22 -3.28
N SER A 151 10.23 2.73 -4.31
CA SER A 151 9.58 3.52 -5.37
C SER A 151 8.53 2.73 -6.14
N THR A 152 8.77 1.43 -6.35
CA THR A 152 7.81 0.54 -7.01
C THR A 152 6.62 0.25 -6.09
N SER A 153 6.87 -0.03 -4.82
CA SER A 153 5.81 -0.24 -3.81
C SER A 153 4.91 0.98 -3.71
N GLU A 154 5.50 2.18 -3.63
CA GLU A 154 4.77 3.45 -3.55
C GLU A 154 3.86 3.67 -4.77
N ALA A 155 4.35 3.37 -5.98
CA ALA A 155 3.52 3.46 -7.19
C ALA A 155 2.38 2.43 -7.20
N MET A 156 2.62 1.21 -6.71
CA MET A 156 1.60 0.17 -6.61
C MET A 156 0.54 0.50 -5.55
N GLU A 157 0.95 1.00 -4.39
CA GLU A 157 0.06 1.45 -3.32
C GLU A 157 -0.82 2.61 -3.78
N GLN A 158 -0.25 3.57 -4.51
CA GLN A 158 -1.03 4.66 -5.11
C GLN A 158 -2.09 4.14 -6.09
N ASP A 159 -1.73 3.23 -7.01
CA ASP A 159 -2.68 2.65 -7.96
C ASP A 159 -3.79 1.84 -7.27
N GLN A 160 -3.45 1.08 -6.22
CA GLN A 160 -4.45 0.34 -5.43
C GLN A 160 -5.39 1.28 -4.67
N TYR A 161 -4.85 2.34 -4.08
CA TYR A 161 -5.65 3.36 -3.39
C TYR A 161 -6.59 4.08 -4.36
N ASP A 162 -6.09 4.49 -5.53
CA ASP A 162 -6.91 5.16 -6.55
C ASP A 162 -8.04 4.27 -7.05
N LYS A 163 -7.79 2.97 -7.24
CA LYS A 163 -8.83 2.00 -7.57
C LYS A 163 -9.86 1.86 -6.47
N PHE A 164 -9.42 1.70 -5.23
CA PHE A 164 -10.31 1.54 -4.08
C PHE A 164 -11.20 2.77 -3.85
N MET A 165 -10.67 3.98 -4.06
CA MET A 165 -11.42 5.23 -3.88
C MET A 165 -12.37 5.55 -5.04
N PHE A 166 -12.26 4.85 -6.17
CA PHE A 166 -13.10 5.04 -7.36
C PHE A 166 -14.20 3.98 -7.51
N GLU A 167 -14.07 2.84 -6.82
CA GLU A 167 -15.14 1.84 -6.66
C GLU A 167 -16.28 2.35 -5.77
#